data_AF-A0A819TDH4-F1
#
_entry.id   AF-A0A819TDH4-F1
#
_cell.length_a   1.000
_cell.length_b   1.000
_cell.length_c   1.000
_cell.angle_alpha   90.00
_cell.angle_beta   90.00
_cell.angle_gamma   90.00
#
_symmetry.space_group_name_H-M   'P 1'
#
loop_
_entity.id
_entity.type
_entity.pdbx_description
1 polymer ?
#
loop_
_entity_poly.entity_id
_entity_poly.type
_entity_poly.pdbx_seq_one_letter_code
_entity_poly.pdbx_strand_id
1 'polypeptide(L)'
;MLFKYTTEAVIMTIISYPLDAYPLLVCLSVHQSQIDVVSVIQGTMSSEETYTNLLETRKKFDRRAELLHSKICHKSIISNENNQLMRTVILKPHTEYSSTVEKMIRDFQNSSMQIVRIEKVEHASWSIQYFEQKKHMKIINVQSDHNESEKYLFHGCSRSTAEKIIQHGFDHKLIGMHGVSYGYGFYFSSDHCISHNYTTRDRLNDDERTILVCRVLVGRTCLGNQTMRMCPTGYDSTTDASNIYVVYSNRQILPVYVITYKEKLNAHINYSVAHRNTGFITGMCNLS
;
A
#
# COMPACT_ATOMS: atom_id res chain seq x y z
N MET A 1 30.55 44.05 3.95
CA MET A 1 31.52 42.93 3.96
C MET A 1 30.91 41.81 3.13
N LEU A 2 31.45 41.58 1.93
CA LEU A 2 30.98 40.52 1.02
C LEU A 2 31.32 39.15 1.61
N PHE A 3 30.33 38.26 1.72
CA PHE A 3 30.58 36.83 1.69
C PHE A 3 29.99 36.26 0.41
N LYS A 4 30.89 35.90 -0.52
CA LYS A 4 30.58 35.09 -1.70
C LYS A 4 30.10 33.72 -1.20
N TYR A 5 28.84 33.38 -1.46
CA TYR A 5 28.35 32.02 -1.24
C TYR A 5 28.67 31.19 -2.47
N THR A 6 29.71 30.35 -2.38
CA THR A 6 29.92 29.25 -3.30
C THR A 6 28.93 28.14 -2.96
N THR A 7 28.28 27.66 -4.00
CA THR A 7 27.26 26.61 -4.08
C THR A 7 27.69 25.27 -3.47
N GLU A 8 26.66 24.48 -3.11
CA GLU A 8 26.66 23.06 -2.73
C GLU A 8 26.75 22.70 -1.23
N ALA A 9 25.58 22.71 -0.59
CA ALA A 9 25.30 21.87 0.57
C ALA A 9 23.87 21.34 0.42
N VAL A 10 23.71 20.15 -0.14
CA VAL A 10 22.42 19.44 -0.16
C VAL A 10 22.27 18.76 1.20
N ILE A 11 21.42 19.32 2.06
CA ILE A 11 21.00 18.69 3.31
C ILE A 11 19.99 17.59 2.91
N MET A 12 20.29 16.33 3.16
CA MET A 12 19.35 15.21 3.01
C MET A 12 18.93 14.76 4.41
N THR A 13 17.66 14.90 4.77
CA THR A 13 17.13 14.27 6.00
C THR A 13 16.90 12.79 5.72
N ILE A 14 17.64 11.92 6.42
CA ILE A 14 17.37 10.49 6.43
C ILE A 14 16.57 10.15 7.69
N ILE A 15 15.30 9.83 7.44
CA ILE A 15 14.33 9.13 8.30
C ILE A 15 13.76 9.96 9.46
N SER A 16 12.52 10.43 9.29
CA SER A 16 11.61 10.59 10.43
C SER A 16 11.04 9.22 10.79
N TYR A 17 11.54 8.58 11.84
CA TYR A 17 10.83 7.45 12.43
C TYR A 17 9.59 8.01 13.15
N PRO A 18 8.38 7.42 12.97
CA PRO A 18 7.28 7.65 13.87
C PRO A 18 7.54 6.83 15.13
N LEU A 19 8.42 7.33 16.00
CA LEU A 19 8.40 6.94 17.39
C LEU A 19 7.44 7.94 18.05
N ASP A 20 6.16 7.59 18.11
CA ASP A 20 5.08 8.47 18.55
C ASP A 20 5.26 9.02 19.99
N ALA A 21 6.25 8.52 20.75
CA ALA A 21 6.65 9.07 22.03
C ALA A 21 8.05 9.73 22.05
N TYR A 22 8.92 9.46 21.06
CA TYR A 22 10.33 9.87 21.04
C TYR A 22 10.81 10.23 19.62
N PRO A 23 10.37 11.35 19.03
CA PRO A 23 10.87 11.80 17.74
C PRO A 23 12.40 11.85 17.72
N LEU A 24 12.98 11.26 16.68
CA LEU A 24 14.39 11.35 16.34
C LEU A 24 14.51 12.05 14.98
N LEU A 25 15.13 13.22 14.95
CA LEU A 25 15.47 13.94 13.73
C LEU A 25 16.99 13.99 13.60
N VAL A 26 17.52 13.37 12.54
CA VAL A 26 18.95 13.40 12.23
C VAL A 26 19.18 14.36 11.05
N CYS A 27 19.89 15.46 11.31
CA CYS A 27 20.30 16.42 10.31
C CYS A 27 21.68 16.04 9.79
N LEU A 28 21.80 15.86 8.47
CA LEU A 28 23.05 15.51 7.81
C LEU A 28 23.53 16.66 6.93
N SER A 29 24.84 16.91 6.93
CA SER A 29 25.51 17.72 5.90
C SER A 29 26.21 16.79 4.93
N VAL A 30 26.25 17.19 3.66
CA VAL A 30 27.00 16.49 2.62
C VAL A 30 27.98 17.47 2.00
N HIS A 31 29.28 17.17 2.13
CA HIS A 31 30.35 17.94 1.49
C HIS A 31 31.34 16.99 0.82
N GLN A 32 31.57 17.17 -0.48
CA GLN A 32 32.61 16.47 -1.25
C GLN A 32 32.67 14.94 -1.01
N SER A 33 31.49 14.31 -0.94
CA SER A 33 31.30 12.86 -0.69
C SER A 33 31.47 12.40 0.76
N GLN A 34 31.67 13.29 1.72
CA GLN A 34 31.55 13.02 3.15
C GLN A 34 30.15 13.39 3.64
N ILE A 35 29.61 12.57 4.55
CA ILE A 35 28.34 12.80 5.23
C ILE A 35 28.65 13.01 6.71
N ASP A 36 28.30 14.19 7.21
CA ASP A 36 28.47 14.55 8.62
C ASP A 36 27.10 14.62 9.30
N VAL A 37 27.00 14.09 10.52
CA VAL A 37 25.84 14.32 11.37
C VAL A 37 25.99 15.70 12.00
N VAL A 38 25.19 16.66 11.55
CA VAL A 38 25.22 18.05 12.02
C VAL A 38 24.50 18.19 13.35
N SER A 39 23.36 17.52 13.49
CA SER A 39 22.60 17.52 14.73
C SER A 39 21.71 16.29 14.84
N VAL A 40 21.58 15.77 16.04
CA VAL A 40 20.57 14.77 16.39
C VAL A 40 19.62 15.43 17.39
N ILE A 41 18.36 15.58 17.01
CA ILE A 41 17.31 16.07 17.90
C ILE A 41 16.50 14.86 18.34
N GLN A 42 16.55 14.56 19.63
CA GLN A 42 15.80 13.47 20.25
C GLN A 42 15.09 14.03 21.49
N GLY A 43 13.81 13.73 21.65
CA GLY A 43 13.06 14.16 22.83
C GLY A 43 11.64 13.59 22.83
N THR A 44 10.89 13.80 23.92
CA THR A 44 9.49 13.37 23.99
C THR A 44 8.58 14.40 23.33
N MET A 45 7.51 13.95 22.63
CA MET A 45 6.49 14.85 22.04
C MET A 45 5.73 15.69 23.09
N SER A 46 5.83 15.33 24.37
CA SER A 46 5.27 16.09 25.50
C SER A 46 6.04 17.38 25.83
N SER A 47 7.26 17.55 25.30
CA SER A 47 8.03 18.78 25.45
C SER A 47 7.64 19.77 24.35
N GLU A 48 7.02 20.88 24.75
CA GLU A 48 6.64 21.99 23.87
C GLU A 48 7.87 22.59 23.15
N GLU A 49 9.03 22.59 23.82
CA GLU A 49 10.31 23.00 23.26
C GLU A 49 10.78 22.06 22.14
N THR A 50 10.71 20.73 22.36
CA THR A 50 11.07 19.72 21.34
C THR A 50 10.18 19.85 20.11
N TYR A 51 8.87 20.02 20.30
CA TYR A 51 7.91 20.20 19.21
C TYR A 51 8.19 21.47 18.39
N THR A 52 8.45 22.58 19.07
CA THR A 52 8.77 23.86 18.44
C THR A 52 10.08 23.79 17.66
N ASN A 53 11.11 23.17 18.23
CA ASN A 53 12.42 22.96 17.59
C ASN A 53 12.32 22.09 16.34
N LEU A 54 11.50 21.02 16.38
CA LEU A 54 11.25 20.16 15.22
C LEU A 54 10.53 20.92 14.10
N LEU A 55 9.50 21.69 14.43
CA LEU A 55 8.75 22.51 13.46
C LEU A 55 9.61 23.60 12.83
N GLU A 56 10.39 24.33 13.63
CA GLU A 56 11.29 25.37 13.12
C GLU A 56 12.37 24.79 12.21
N THR A 57 12.98 23.67 12.61
CA THR A 57 14.02 22.99 11.83
C THR A 57 13.47 22.52 10.48
N ARG A 58 12.25 21.95 10.49
CA ARG A 58 11.55 21.55 9.26
C ARG A 58 11.21 22.73 8.37
N LYS A 59 10.69 23.84 8.93
CA LYS A 59 10.40 25.08 8.17
C LYS A 59 11.66 25.74 7.58
N LYS A 60 12.81 25.65 8.25
CA LYS A 60 14.10 26.14 7.74
C LYS A 60 14.61 25.25 6.59
N PHE A 61 14.31 23.97 6.61
CA PHE A 61 14.64 23.01 5.55
C PHE A 61 13.77 23.19 4.31
N ASP A 62 12.43 23.22 4.48
CA ASP A 62 11.48 23.32 3.38
C ASP A 62 11.70 24.62 2.57
N ARG A 63 11.98 25.75 3.24
CA ARG A 63 12.36 27.02 2.59
C ARG A 63 13.68 26.94 1.80
N ARG A 64 14.60 26.06 2.17
CA ARG A 64 15.88 25.85 1.46
C ARG A 64 15.70 24.97 0.22
N ALA A 65 14.76 24.02 0.25
CA ALA A 65 14.43 23.17 -0.90
C ALA A 65 13.76 23.96 -2.04
N GLU A 66 12.94 24.98 -1.72
CA GLU A 66 12.32 25.86 -2.72
C GLU A 66 13.36 26.69 -3.49
N LEU A 67 14.44 27.12 -2.83
CA LEU A 67 15.52 27.92 -3.43
C LEU A 67 16.52 27.12 -4.30
N LEU A 68 16.50 25.79 -4.25
CA LEU A 68 17.52 24.90 -4.85
C LEU A 68 17.04 24.12 -6.08
N HIS A 69 16.01 24.60 -6.79
CA HIS A 69 15.49 23.96 -8.01
C HIS A 69 16.47 23.86 -9.22
N SER A 70 17.78 23.99 -9.03
CA SER A 70 18.74 23.41 -9.98
C SER A 70 18.83 21.91 -9.74
N LYS A 71 18.45 21.11 -10.73
CA LYS A 71 18.57 19.64 -10.77
C LYS A 71 19.90 19.15 -10.17
N ILE A 72 19.90 18.76 -8.89
CA ILE A 72 20.97 17.96 -8.31
C ILE A 72 20.45 16.52 -8.25
N CYS A 73 20.79 15.76 -9.29
CA CYS A 73 20.67 14.31 -9.29
C CYS A 73 21.87 13.75 -8.52
N HIS A 74 21.76 13.65 -7.21
CA HIS A 74 22.61 12.73 -6.46
C HIS A 74 21.83 11.44 -6.23
N LYS A 75 22.31 10.34 -6.83
CA LYS A 75 22.01 9.00 -6.31
C LYS A 75 22.29 9.05 -4.81
N SER A 76 21.30 8.78 -3.98
CA SER A 76 21.45 8.71 -2.53
C SER A 76 22.58 7.73 -2.18
N ILE A 77 23.70 8.24 -1.65
CA ILE A 77 24.90 7.46 -1.28
C ILE A 77 24.72 6.73 0.07
N ILE A 78 23.61 6.91 0.78
CA ILE A 78 23.37 6.18 2.04
C ILE A 78 22.66 4.85 1.75
N SER A 79 23.44 3.90 1.23
CA SER A 79 23.14 2.46 1.31
C SER A 79 23.78 1.91 2.58
N ASN A 80 23.16 2.14 3.74
CA ASN A 80 23.43 1.27 4.87
C ASN A 80 22.54 0.01 4.73
N GLU A 81 23.01 -1.11 5.25
CA GLU A 81 22.29 -2.40 5.19
C GLU A 81 20.86 -2.25 5.74
N ASN A 82 20.67 -1.37 6.74
CA ASN A 82 19.36 -1.04 7.32
C ASN A 82 18.37 -0.44 6.29
N ASN A 83 18.80 0.48 5.42
CA ASN A 83 17.96 1.04 4.36
C ASN A 83 17.61 0.01 3.28
N GLN A 84 18.51 -0.94 3.02
CA GLN A 84 18.28 -2.04 2.09
C GLN A 84 17.30 -3.05 2.70
N LEU A 85 17.53 -3.48 3.94
CA LEU A 85 16.64 -4.35 4.74
C LEU A 85 15.23 -3.78 4.89
N MET A 86 15.08 -2.46 5.06
CA MET A 86 13.79 -1.79 5.17
C MET A 86 12.98 -1.76 3.86
N ARG A 87 13.63 -1.96 2.71
CA ARG A 87 13.01 -2.04 1.37
C ARG A 87 12.90 -3.47 0.83
N THR A 88 13.50 -4.44 1.50
CA THR A 88 13.47 -5.84 1.06
C THR A 88 12.08 -6.41 1.36
N VAL A 89 11.36 -6.73 0.28
CA VAL A 89 10.21 -7.62 0.35
C VAL A 89 10.74 -9.04 0.42
N ILE A 90 10.24 -9.82 1.38
CA ILE A 90 10.47 -11.26 1.40
C ILE A 90 9.14 -11.96 1.08
N LEU A 91 9.16 -12.76 0.01
CA LEU A 91 8.10 -13.69 -0.31
C LEU A 91 8.50 -15.06 0.22
N LYS A 92 7.65 -15.66 1.05
CA LYS A 92 7.88 -17.00 1.62
C LYS A 92 6.70 -17.90 1.28
N PRO A 93 6.93 -19.14 0.84
CA PRO A 93 5.90 -20.17 0.91
C PRO A 93 5.36 -20.22 2.34
N HIS A 94 4.04 -20.25 2.48
CA HIS A 94 3.39 -20.21 3.78
C HIS A 94 2.34 -21.31 3.86
N THR A 95 2.27 -22.02 4.98
CA THR A 95 1.37 -23.17 5.16
C THR A 95 0.42 -23.01 6.34
N GLU A 96 0.69 -22.08 7.25
CA GLU A 96 -0.17 -21.80 8.41
C GLU A 96 -0.97 -20.51 8.18
N TYR A 97 -2.26 -20.47 8.43
CA TYR A 97 -3.03 -19.25 8.15
C TYR A 97 -3.92 -18.90 9.33
N SER A 98 -4.27 -17.61 9.46
CA SER A 98 -5.36 -17.24 10.35
C SER A 98 -6.66 -17.85 9.84
N SER A 99 -7.61 -18.14 10.74
CA SER A 99 -8.91 -18.72 10.38
C SER A 99 -9.65 -17.92 9.28
N THR A 100 -9.49 -16.59 9.26
CA THR A 100 -10.01 -15.72 8.21
C THR A 100 -9.41 -16.04 6.84
N VAL A 101 -8.08 -16.20 6.77
CA VAL A 101 -7.37 -16.48 5.52
C VAL A 101 -7.60 -17.91 5.08
N GLU A 102 -7.70 -18.87 6.01
CA GLU A 102 -8.13 -20.24 5.69
C GLU A 102 -9.51 -20.27 5.05
N LYS A 103 -10.45 -19.48 5.57
CA LYS A 103 -11.78 -19.33 4.96
C LYS A 103 -11.68 -18.79 3.54
N MET A 104 -10.91 -17.72 3.33
CA MET A 104 -10.67 -17.16 2.00
C MET A 104 -10.08 -18.17 1.01
N ILE A 105 -9.14 -19.01 1.48
CA ILE A 105 -8.55 -20.08 0.67
C ILE A 105 -9.60 -21.13 0.31
N ARG A 106 -10.44 -21.55 1.26
CA ARG A 106 -11.56 -22.47 1.00
C ARG A 106 -12.54 -21.89 -0.01
N ASP A 107 -12.93 -20.63 0.15
CA ASP A 107 -13.83 -19.93 -0.77
C ASP A 107 -13.24 -19.90 -2.21
N PHE A 108 -11.93 -19.64 -2.32
CA PHE A 108 -11.19 -19.75 -3.58
C PHE A 108 -11.26 -21.16 -4.19
N GLN A 109 -11.03 -22.20 -3.39
CA GLN A 109 -10.99 -23.58 -3.86
C GLN A 109 -12.36 -24.10 -4.29
N ASN A 110 -13.44 -23.62 -3.65
CA ASN A 110 -14.82 -23.92 -4.00
C ASN A 110 -15.28 -23.22 -5.28
N SER A 111 -14.53 -22.23 -5.78
CA SER A 111 -14.80 -21.57 -7.05
C SER A 111 -14.26 -22.35 -8.26
N SER A 112 -14.44 -21.78 -9.46
CA SER A 112 -13.78 -22.23 -10.71
C SER A 112 -12.29 -21.90 -10.76
N MET A 113 -11.65 -21.52 -9.65
CA MET A 113 -10.24 -21.16 -9.57
C MET A 113 -9.43 -22.23 -8.83
N GLN A 114 -8.24 -22.53 -9.34
CA GLN A 114 -7.28 -23.45 -8.74
C GLN A 114 -6.06 -22.68 -8.26
N ILE A 115 -5.84 -22.65 -6.94
CA ILE A 115 -4.65 -22.05 -6.34
C ILE A 115 -3.42 -22.88 -6.76
N VAL A 116 -2.42 -22.19 -7.30
CA VAL A 116 -1.10 -22.76 -7.64
C VAL A 116 -0.15 -22.58 -6.47
N ARG A 117 -0.10 -21.38 -5.88
CA ARG A 117 0.74 -21.07 -4.73
C ARG A 117 0.23 -19.87 -3.95
N ILE A 118 0.60 -19.82 -2.67
CA ILE A 118 0.36 -18.68 -1.78
C ILE A 118 1.68 -18.31 -1.15
N GLU A 119 2.06 -17.05 -1.32
CA GLU A 119 3.32 -16.50 -0.82
C GLU A 119 3.01 -15.40 0.20
N LYS A 120 3.55 -15.52 1.41
CA LYS A 120 3.42 -14.48 2.43
C LYS A 120 4.34 -13.32 2.08
N VAL A 121 3.80 -12.11 2.16
CA VAL A 121 4.52 -10.85 1.97
C VAL A 121 5.02 -10.37 3.33
N GLU A 122 6.33 -10.24 3.46
CA GLU A 122 6.97 -9.59 4.60
C GLU A 122 7.69 -8.32 4.12
N HIS A 123 7.18 -7.16 4.52
CA HIS A 123 7.82 -5.87 4.25
C HIS A 123 7.83 -5.00 5.52
N ALA A 124 9.01 -4.85 6.14
CA ALA A 124 9.17 -4.21 7.44
C ALA A 124 8.66 -2.76 7.46
N SER A 125 9.06 -1.93 6.48
CA SER A 125 8.63 -0.51 6.45
C SER A 125 7.11 -0.34 6.35
N TRP A 126 6.45 -1.04 5.42
CA TRP A 126 4.98 -0.98 5.30
C TRP A 126 4.28 -1.49 6.55
N SER A 127 4.81 -2.56 7.17
CA SER A 127 4.23 -3.10 8.41
C SER A 127 4.26 -2.07 9.52
N ILE A 128 5.38 -1.36 9.72
CA ILE A 128 5.50 -0.30 10.73
C ILE A 128 4.48 0.81 10.44
N GLN A 129 4.46 1.35 9.22
CA GLN A 129 3.54 2.43 8.84
C GLN A 129 2.07 2.05 9.05
N TYR A 130 1.72 0.81 8.71
CA TYR A 130 0.39 0.25 8.89
C TYR A 130 0.00 0.14 10.37
N PHE A 131 0.89 -0.42 11.22
CA PHE A 131 0.58 -0.58 12.63
C PHE A 131 0.48 0.76 13.37
N GLU A 132 1.29 1.76 13.01
CA GLU A 132 1.12 3.11 13.57
C GLU A 132 -0.22 3.74 13.13
N GLN A 133 -0.60 3.61 11.85
CA GLN A 133 -1.91 4.06 11.40
C GLN A 133 -3.05 3.35 12.13
N LYS A 134 -2.92 2.04 12.38
CA LYS A 134 -3.89 1.26 13.15
C LYS A 134 -4.04 1.77 14.58
N LYS A 135 -2.93 2.09 15.26
CA LYS A 135 -2.97 2.69 16.61
C LYS A 135 -3.64 4.05 16.58
N HIS A 136 -3.26 4.91 15.63
CA HIS A 136 -3.85 6.23 15.47
C HIS A 136 -5.37 6.16 15.27
N MET A 137 -5.84 5.27 14.37
CA MET A 137 -7.27 5.06 14.13
C MET A 137 -8.03 4.57 15.37
N LYS A 138 -7.40 3.74 16.22
CA LYS A 138 -8.00 3.32 17.50
C LYS A 138 -8.16 4.48 18.48
N ILE A 139 -7.21 5.41 18.51
CA ILE A 139 -7.24 6.57 19.41
C ILE A 139 -8.33 7.57 18.98
N ILE A 140 -8.45 7.85 17.69
CA ILE A 140 -9.44 8.84 17.19
C ILE A 140 -10.87 8.27 17.15
N ASN A 141 -11.02 6.96 16.94
CA ASN A 141 -12.32 6.30 16.83
C ASN A 141 -12.69 5.54 18.12
N VAL A 142 -12.63 6.21 19.27
CA VAL A 142 -12.92 5.62 20.61
C VAL A 142 -14.30 4.96 20.69
N GLN A 143 -15.24 5.37 19.84
CA GLN A 143 -16.63 4.88 19.84
C GLN A 143 -16.95 3.86 18.72
N SER A 144 -16.00 3.51 17.83
CA SER A 144 -16.25 2.50 16.80
C SER A 144 -15.93 1.10 17.32
N ASP A 145 -16.75 0.10 16.99
CA ASP A 145 -16.43 -1.29 17.25
C ASP A 145 -15.09 -1.66 16.59
N HIS A 146 -14.07 -1.89 17.43
CA HIS A 146 -12.69 -2.02 16.99
C HIS A 146 -12.48 -3.24 16.08
N ASN A 147 -13.35 -4.24 16.15
CA ASN A 147 -13.24 -5.48 15.39
C ASN A 147 -13.59 -5.33 13.90
N GLU A 148 -14.38 -4.33 13.50
CA GLU A 148 -14.75 -4.12 12.09
C GLU A 148 -13.85 -3.12 11.35
N SER A 149 -12.97 -2.43 12.08
CA SER A 149 -12.08 -1.39 11.53
C SER A 149 -10.97 -1.92 10.63
N GLU A 150 -10.66 -3.22 10.70
CA GLU A 150 -9.66 -3.90 9.88
C GLU A 150 -10.31 -5.11 9.18
N LYS A 151 -10.11 -5.24 7.87
CA LYS A 151 -10.60 -6.37 7.08
C LYS A 151 -9.46 -7.01 6.29
N TYR A 152 -9.51 -8.32 6.12
CA TYR A 152 -8.79 -8.97 5.03
C TYR A 152 -9.62 -8.78 3.76
N LEU A 153 -9.02 -8.23 2.72
CA LEU A 153 -9.67 -7.96 1.44
C LEU A 153 -8.75 -8.32 0.27
N PHE A 154 -9.36 -8.57 -0.89
CA PHE A 154 -8.68 -8.88 -2.13
C PHE A 154 -8.41 -7.62 -2.97
N HIS A 155 -7.29 -7.63 -3.68
CA HIS A 155 -6.99 -6.66 -4.73
C HIS A 155 -6.48 -7.38 -5.97
N GLY A 156 -7.29 -7.38 -7.04
CA GLY A 156 -6.92 -7.95 -8.33
C GLY A 156 -6.07 -6.99 -9.16
N CYS A 157 -4.95 -7.48 -9.69
CA CYS A 157 -4.08 -6.72 -10.57
C CYS A 157 -3.25 -7.66 -11.46
N SER A 158 -2.43 -7.10 -12.36
CA SER A 158 -1.43 -7.89 -13.09
C SER A 158 -0.30 -8.34 -12.15
N ARG A 159 0.39 -9.44 -12.48
CA ARG A 159 1.59 -9.89 -11.74
C ARG A 159 2.63 -8.77 -11.59
N SER A 160 2.93 -8.07 -12.68
CA SER A 160 3.88 -6.96 -12.66
C SER A 160 3.44 -5.78 -11.78
N THR A 161 2.13 -5.55 -11.67
CA THR A 161 1.56 -4.54 -10.78
C THR A 161 1.65 -5.00 -9.33
N ALA A 162 1.37 -6.28 -9.04
CA ALA A 162 1.50 -6.86 -7.71
C ALA A 162 2.94 -6.73 -7.18
N GLU A 163 3.94 -7.05 -8.01
CA GLU A 163 5.37 -6.90 -7.68
C GLU A 163 5.74 -5.45 -7.35
N LYS A 164 5.23 -4.48 -8.10
CA LYS A 164 5.41 -3.05 -7.80
C LYS A 164 4.71 -2.64 -6.52
N ILE A 165 3.49 -3.12 -6.28
CA ILE A 165 2.71 -2.80 -5.08
C ILE A 165 3.43 -3.28 -3.83
N ILE A 166 3.89 -4.53 -3.80
CA ILE A 166 4.57 -5.08 -2.62
C ILE A 166 5.88 -4.34 -2.36
N GLN A 167 6.59 -3.87 -3.39
CA GLN A 167 7.87 -3.19 -3.25
C GLN A 167 7.75 -1.69 -2.93
N HIS A 168 6.75 -1.00 -3.49
CA HIS A 168 6.67 0.45 -3.49
C HIS A 168 5.36 1.01 -2.92
N GLY A 169 4.42 0.14 -2.55
CA GLY A 169 3.06 0.53 -2.20
C GLY A 169 2.21 0.81 -3.43
N PHE A 170 0.97 1.20 -3.18
CA PHE A 170 -0.01 1.56 -4.20
C PHE A 170 0.27 2.96 -4.76
N ASP A 171 0.38 3.07 -6.08
CA ASP A 171 0.66 4.35 -6.74
C ASP A 171 -0.63 5.16 -6.97
N HIS A 172 -0.73 6.33 -6.34
CA HIS A 172 -1.85 7.25 -6.52
C HIS A 172 -2.05 7.69 -7.97
N LYS A 173 -0.99 7.67 -8.80
CA LYS A 173 -1.09 8.04 -10.23
C LYS A 173 -1.89 7.03 -11.05
N LEU A 174 -2.06 5.81 -10.54
CA LEU A 174 -2.82 4.75 -11.21
C LEU A 174 -4.29 4.73 -10.80
N ILE A 175 -4.70 5.58 -9.84
CA ILE A 175 -6.10 5.70 -9.42
C ILE A 175 -6.96 6.12 -10.61
N GLY A 176 -8.06 5.37 -10.81
CA GLY A 176 -9.06 5.64 -11.83
C GLY A 176 -8.80 5.01 -13.20
N MET A 177 -7.69 4.28 -13.39
CA MET A 177 -7.48 3.47 -14.58
C MET A 177 -8.57 2.42 -14.81
N HIS A 178 -9.21 1.95 -13.75
CA HIS A 178 -10.24 0.91 -13.78
C HIS A 178 -11.61 1.40 -13.29
N GLY A 179 -11.85 2.72 -13.34
CA GLY A 179 -13.06 3.36 -12.83
C GLY A 179 -12.93 3.84 -11.39
N VAL A 180 -13.84 4.73 -11.00
CA VAL A 180 -13.85 5.39 -9.68
C VAL A 180 -15.25 5.46 -9.06
N SER A 181 -16.13 4.51 -9.34
CA SER A 181 -17.56 4.58 -8.99
C SER A 181 -17.85 4.93 -7.52
N TYR A 182 -16.96 4.57 -6.60
CA TYR A 182 -17.12 4.80 -5.16
C TYR A 182 -16.05 5.73 -4.57
N GLY A 183 -15.29 6.42 -5.41
CA GLY A 183 -14.28 7.42 -5.02
C GLY A 183 -12.93 7.23 -5.72
N TYR A 184 -12.10 8.28 -5.71
CA TYR A 184 -10.72 8.28 -6.21
C TYR A 184 -9.76 7.75 -5.14
N GLY A 185 -9.78 6.44 -4.92
CA GLY A 185 -8.88 5.78 -3.98
C GLY A 185 -8.45 4.39 -4.46
N PHE A 186 -7.92 3.60 -3.53
CA PHE A 186 -7.50 2.23 -3.77
C PHE A 186 -8.63 1.27 -3.46
N TYR A 187 -8.99 0.45 -4.44
CA TYR A 187 -10.15 -0.44 -4.40
C TYR A 187 -9.77 -1.83 -3.90
N PHE A 188 -10.59 -2.34 -2.99
CA PHE A 188 -10.48 -3.68 -2.41
C PHE A 188 -11.86 -4.34 -2.38
N SER A 189 -11.89 -5.67 -2.42
CA SER A 189 -13.12 -6.44 -2.38
C SER A 189 -13.10 -7.53 -1.31
N SER A 190 -14.21 -7.75 -0.61
CA SER A 190 -14.39 -8.96 0.23
C SER A 190 -14.66 -10.22 -0.59
N ASP A 191 -15.05 -10.05 -1.85
CA ASP A 191 -15.24 -11.14 -2.81
C ASP A 191 -14.09 -11.20 -3.83
N HIS A 192 -13.42 -12.35 -3.87
CA HIS A 192 -12.32 -12.62 -4.79
C HIS A 192 -12.76 -12.59 -6.26
N CYS A 193 -14.02 -12.89 -6.55
CA CYS A 193 -14.57 -12.90 -7.90
C CYS A 193 -14.72 -11.50 -8.50
N ILE A 194 -15.07 -10.52 -7.68
CA ILE A 194 -15.04 -9.12 -8.10
C ILE A 194 -13.61 -8.71 -8.44
N SER A 195 -12.65 -9.08 -7.59
CA SER A 195 -11.23 -8.78 -7.82
C SER A 195 -10.66 -9.52 -9.03
N HIS A 196 -11.12 -10.73 -9.34
CA HIS A 196 -10.69 -11.51 -10.50
C HIS A 196 -10.82 -10.73 -11.81
N ASN A 197 -11.88 -9.93 -11.96
CA ASN A 197 -12.14 -9.11 -13.15
C ASN A 197 -11.04 -8.06 -13.43
N TYR A 198 -10.23 -7.73 -12.41
CA TYR A 198 -9.11 -6.78 -12.52
C TYR A 198 -7.74 -7.48 -12.64
N THR A 199 -7.72 -8.82 -12.72
CA THR A 199 -6.51 -9.60 -12.96
C THR A 199 -6.26 -9.82 -14.45
N THR A 200 -5.00 -10.04 -14.82
CA THR A 200 -4.60 -10.40 -16.19
C THR A 200 -3.95 -11.77 -16.22
N ARG A 201 -4.21 -12.55 -17.27
CA ARG A 201 -3.49 -13.82 -17.50
C ARG A 201 -2.03 -13.55 -17.85
N ASP A 202 -1.14 -14.23 -17.16
CA ASP A 202 0.29 -14.27 -17.42
C ASP A 202 0.57 -15.36 -18.46
N ARG A 203 0.49 -15.00 -19.75
CA ARG A 203 0.68 -15.93 -20.88
C ARG A 203 2.05 -16.59 -20.90
N LEU A 204 3.04 -16.03 -20.20
CA LEU A 204 4.38 -16.60 -20.11
C LEU A 204 4.48 -17.65 -18.99
N ASN A 205 3.50 -17.71 -18.10
CA ASN A 205 3.46 -18.59 -16.95
C ASN A 205 2.16 -19.41 -16.94
N ASP A 206 1.87 -20.10 -18.05
CA ASP A 206 0.74 -21.04 -18.17
C ASP A 206 -0.61 -20.42 -17.75
N ASP A 207 -0.85 -19.19 -18.22
CA ASP A 207 -2.06 -18.40 -17.95
C ASP A 207 -2.36 -18.19 -16.45
N GLU A 208 -1.34 -18.19 -15.60
CA GLU A 208 -1.44 -17.82 -14.18
C GLU A 208 -2.03 -16.41 -14.00
N ARG A 209 -2.79 -16.23 -12.93
CA ARG A 209 -3.32 -14.94 -12.48
C ARG A 209 -2.85 -14.66 -11.06
N THR A 210 -2.72 -13.39 -10.75
CA THR A 210 -2.26 -12.92 -9.43
C THR A 210 -3.33 -12.09 -8.76
N ILE A 211 -3.55 -12.33 -7.47
CA ILE A 211 -4.39 -11.50 -6.61
C ILE A 211 -3.67 -11.27 -5.29
N LEU A 212 -3.78 -10.06 -4.76
CA LEU A 212 -3.24 -9.72 -3.46
C LEU A 212 -4.32 -9.93 -2.39
N VAL A 213 -3.92 -10.48 -1.25
CA VAL A 213 -4.68 -10.38 -0.01
C VAL A 213 -4.02 -9.32 0.85
N CYS A 214 -4.81 -8.34 1.27
CA CYS A 214 -4.37 -7.21 2.06
C CYS A 214 -5.15 -7.15 3.38
N ARG A 215 -4.47 -6.76 4.46
CA ARG A 215 -5.13 -6.20 5.64
C ARG A 215 -5.39 -4.72 5.35
N VAL A 216 -6.64 -4.31 5.48
CA VAL A 216 -7.10 -2.96 5.11
C VAL A 216 -7.79 -2.33 6.32
N LEU A 217 -7.30 -1.17 6.75
CA LEU A 217 -7.91 -0.35 7.78
C LEU A 217 -9.07 0.46 7.19
N VAL A 218 -10.22 -0.20 7.06
CA VAL A 218 -11.45 0.41 6.52
C VAL A 218 -12.09 1.40 7.49
N GLY A 219 -11.90 1.22 8.80
CA GLY A 219 -12.47 2.10 9.83
C GLY A 219 -13.98 2.32 9.65
N ARG A 220 -14.43 3.55 9.87
CA ARG A 220 -15.82 3.97 9.62
C ARG A 220 -16.04 4.16 8.13
N THR A 221 -17.01 3.44 7.57
CA THR A 221 -17.34 3.46 6.15
C THR A 221 -18.55 4.35 5.87
N CYS A 222 -18.58 4.99 4.71
CA CYS A 222 -19.77 5.64 4.16
C CYS A 222 -20.00 5.23 2.70
N LEU A 223 -21.20 5.48 2.17
CA LEU A 223 -21.49 5.24 0.75
C LEU A 223 -20.59 6.14 -0.13
N GLY A 224 -19.86 5.50 -1.04
CA GLY A 224 -18.98 6.17 -1.98
C GLY A 224 -19.71 6.71 -3.20
N ASN A 225 -19.11 7.70 -3.86
CA ASN A 225 -19.52 8.12 -5.19
C ASN A 225 -18.32 8.60 -6.02
N GLN A 226 -18.51 8.69 -7.32
CA GLN A 226 -17.46 9.01 -8.30
C GLN A 226 -16.80 10.38 -8.16
N THR A 227 -17.37 11.32 -7.39
CA THR A 227 -16.78 12.66 -7.20
C THR A 227 -15.87 12.74 -5.97
N MET A 228 -15.90 11.74 -5.09
CA MET A 228 -15.18 11.75 -3.82
C MET A 228 -13.68 11.52 -4.04
N ARG A 229 -12.86 12.54 -3.73
CA ARG A 229 -11.39 12.43 -3.75
C ARG A 229 -10.79 12.03 -2.41
N MET A 230 -11.58 12.09 -1.35
CA MET A 230 -11.27 11.67 0.01
C MET A 230 -12.56 11.27 0.71
N CYS A 231 -12.46 10.53 1.81
CA CYS A 231 -13.60 10.26 2.67
C CYS A 231 -14.13 11.56 3.34
N PRO A 232 -15.45 11.68 3.56
CA PRO A 232 -16.02 12.78 4.34
C PRO A 232 -15.52 12.77 5.80
N THR A 233 -15.61 13.92 6.46
CA THR A 233 -15.26 14.05 7.89
C THR A 233 -16.02 13.03 8.74
N GLY A 234 -15.30 12.31 9.60
CA GLY A 234 -15.85 11.28 10.48
C GLY A 234 -15.85 9.88 9.89
N TYR A 235 -15.42 9.72 8.64
CA TYR A 235 -15.25 8.44 7.96
C TYR A 235 -13.79 8.23 7.56
N ASP A 236 -13.40 6.97 7.44
CA ASP A 236 -12.03 6.53 7.11
C ASP A 236 -11.94 5.91 5.70
N SER A 237 -13.08 5.49 5.15
CA SER A 237 -13.18 4.88 3.82
C SER A 237 -14.58 5.05 3.21
N THR A 238 -14.69 4.74 1.93
CA THR A 238 -15.99 4.63 1.24
C THR A 238 -16.26 3.19 0.80
N THR A 239 -17.52 2.86 0.56
CA THR A 239 -17.96 1.51 0.19
C THR A 239 -19.16 1.57 -0.76
N ASP A 240 -19.43 0.46 -1.44
CA ASP A 240 -20.70 0.19 -2.13
C ASP A 240 -21.80 -0.35 -1.18
N ALA A 241 -21.51 -0.41 0.13
CA ALA A 241 -22.32 -1.06 1.18
C ALA A 241 -22.49 -2.58 1.00
N SER A 242 -21.67 -3.20 0.15
CA SER A 242 -21.65 -4.63 -0.08
C SER A 242 -20.21 -5.14 -0.01
N ASN A 243 -19.57 -5.34 -1.16
CA ASN A 243 -18.29 -6.05 -1.23
C ASN A 243 -17.11 -5.14 -1.50
N ILE A 244 -17.32 -3.89 -1.92
CA ILE A 244 -16.26 -2.97 -2.34
C ILE A 244 -15.94 -1.98 -1.22
N TYR A 245 -14.64 -1.78 -0.99
CA TYR A 245 -14.10 -0.80 -0.05
C TYR A 245 -13.03 0.02 -0.76
N VAL A 246 -13.05 1.34 -0.53
CA VAL A 246 -12.09 2.28 -1.10
C VAL A 246 -11.41 3.06 0.02
N VAL A 247 -10.09 2.95 0.10
CA VAL A 247 -9.24 3.68 1.05
C VAL A 247 -8.35 4.67 0.32
N TYR A 248 -7.91 5.72 1.02
CA TYR A 248 -7.28 6.88 0.39
C TYR A 248 -5.81 7.06 0.75
N SER A 249 -5.24 6.15 1.55
CA SER A 249 -3.85 6.21 1.99
C SER A 249 -3.19 4.84 1.97
N ASN A 250 -1.93 4.80 1.52
CA ASN A 250 -1.07 3.62 1.61
C ASN A 250 -0.93 3.09 3.04
N ARG A 251 -0.96 3.97 4.05
CA ARG A 251 -0.83 3.57 5.45
C ARG A 251 -2.03 2.75 5.96
N GLN A 252 -3.15 2.75 5.24
CA GLN A 252 -4.31 1.92 5.55
C GLN A 252 -4.18 0.50 4.99
N ILE A 253 -3.13 0.18 4.23
CA ILE A 253 -3.04 -1.06 3.47
C ILE A 253 -1.76 -1.80 3.82
N LEU A 254 -1.89 -3.09 4.11
CA LEU A 254 -0.76 -4.00 4.25
C LEU A 254 -0.99 -5.25 3.40
N PRO A 255 -0.32 -5.39 2.24
CA PRO A 255 -0.26 -6.65 1.53
C PRO A 255 0.34 -7.73 2.44
N VAL A 256 -0.35 -8.87 2.56
CA VAL A 256 0.06 -9.97 3.44
C VAL A 256 0.24 -11.28 2.69
N TYR A 257 -0.49 -11.48 1.59
CA TYR A 257 -0.29 -12.65 0.72
C TYR A 257 -0.41 -12.29 -0.75
N VAL A 258 0.38 -12.98 -1.57
CA VAL A 258 0.20 -13.09 -3.02
C VAL A 258 -0.38 -14.48 -3.28
N ILE A 259 -1.59 -14.53 -3.85
CA ILE A 259 -2.18 -15.78 -4.32
C ILE A 259 -2.00 -15.83 -5.83
N THR A 260 -1.33 -16.88 -6.30
CA THR A 260 -1.24 -17.20 -7.72
C THR A 260 -2.15 -18.39 -8.01
N TYR A 261 -2.98 -18.27 -9.03
CA TYR A 261 -4.02 -19.25 -9.35
C TYR A 261 -4.29 -19.32 -10.86
N LYS A 262 -5.02 -20.35 -11.28
CA LYS A 262 -5.50 -20.54 -12.66
C LYS A 262 -7.01 -20.76 -12.66
N GLU A 263 -7.66 -20.49 -13.78
CA GLU A 263 -9.05 -20.92 -13.99
C GLU A 263 -9.04 -22.43 -14.27
N LYS A 264 -9.91 -23.20 -13.59
CA LYS A 264 -10.08 -24.63 -13.84
C LYS A 264 -10.58 -24.80 -15.28
N LEU A 265 -9.93 -25.65 -16.07
CA LEU A 265 -10.44 -26.04 -17.38
C LEU A 265 -11.77 -26.76 -17.17
N ASN A 266 -12.88 -26.16 -17.63
CA ASN A 266 -14.15 -26.84 -17.66
C ASN A 266 -14.04 -28.04 -18.62
N ALA A 267 -14.01 -29.26 -18.10
CA ALA A 267 -13.97 -30.51 -18.88
C ALA A 267 -15.23 -30.75 -19.75
N HIS A 268 -16.12 -29.75 -19.90
CA HIS A 268 -17.39 -29.86 -20.63
C HIS A 268 -17.55 -28.92 -21.84
N ILE A 269 -16.50 -28.26 -22.33
CA ILE A 269 -16.60 -27.49 -23.58
C ILE A 269 -15.77 -28.16 -24.67
N ASN A 270 -16.29 -29.27 -25.19
CA ASN A 270 -15.80 -29.88 -26.44
C ASN A 270 -16.93 -30.12 -27.46
N TYR A 271 -18.05 -29.37 -27.40
CA TYR A 271 -19.14 -29.57 -28.38
C TYR A 271 -19.83 -28.32 -28.96
N SER A 272 -19.43 -27.08 -28.66
CA SER A 272 -20.20 -25.94 -29.18
C SER A 272 -19.47 -24.59 -29.27
N VAL A 273 -18.29 -24.53 -29.89
CA VAL A 273 -17.74 -23.25 -30.37
C VAL A 273 -17.45 -23.30 -31.87
N ALA A 274 -18.44 -23.78 -32.62
CA ALA A 274 -18.75 -23.17 -33.91
C ALA A 274 -19.91 -22.20 -33.63
N HIS A 275 -19.68 -20.91 -33.87
CA HIS A 275 -20.65 -19.80 -33.82
C HIS A 275 -20.86 -19.13 -32.45
N ARG A 276 -20.13 -18.04 -32.19
CA ARG A 276 -20.63 -16.65 -32.31
C ARG A 276 -19.66 -15.66 -31.64
N ASN A 277 -19.11 -14.77 -32.47
CA ASN A 277 -18.65 -13.45 -32.08
C ASN A 277 -19.84 -12.63 -31.53
N THR A 278 -19.73 -12.07 -30.33
CA THR A 278 -20.10 -10.68 -29.96
C THR A 278 -19.81 -10.45 -28.47
N GLY A 279 -19.53 -9.19 -28.11
CA GLY A 279 -18.91 -8.78 -26.85
C GLY A 279 -19.75 -8.94 -25.57
N PHE A 280 -19.08 -8.58 -24.46
CA PHE A 280 -19.47 -8.68 -23.04
C PHE A 280 -19.40 -10.08 -22.44
N ILE A 281 -18.28 -10.36 -21.77
CA ILE A 281 -18.12 -11.50 -20.86
C ILE A 281 -18.31 -11.00 -19.44
N THR A 282 -19.51 -11.16 -18.90
CA THR A 282 -19.75 -11.30 -17.46
C THR A 282 -19.19 -12.65 -17.04
N GLY A 283 -18.01 -12.65 -16.41
CA GLY A 283 -17.36 -13.86 -15.91
C GLY A 283 -18.07 -14.40 -14.68
N MET A 284 -18.73 -15.54 -14.84
CA MET A 284 -19.48 -16.23 -13.78
C MET A 284 -18.53 -16.75 -12.69
N CYS A 285 -18.61 -16.15 -11.52
CA CYS A 285 -18.35 -16.85 -10.28
C CYS A 285 -19.68 -17.28 -9.69
N ASN A 286 -20.06 -18.52 -9.94
CA ASN A 286 -20.97 -19.28 -9.10
C ASN A 286 -20.91 -20.72 -9.56
N LEU A 287 -20.66 -21.62 -8.61
CA LEU A 287 -21.37 -22.88 -8.48
C LEU A 287 -21.23 -23.37 -7.03
N SER A 288 -22.40 -23.36 -6.37
CA SER A 288 -22.78 -23.87 -5.03
C SER A 288 -22.08 -23.31 -3.81
#